data_AF-A0A955X717-F1
#
_entry.id   AF-A0A955X717-F1
#
_cell.length_a   1.000
_cell.length_b   1.000
_cell.length_c   1.000
_cell.angle_alpha   90.00
_cell.angle_beta   90.00
_cell.angle_gamma   90.00
#
_symmetry.space_group_name_H-M   'P 1'
#
loop_
_entity.id
_entity.type
_entity.pdbx_description
1 polymer ?
#
loop_
_entity_poly.entity_id
_entity_poly.type
_entity_poly.pdbx_seq_one_letter_code
_entity_poly.pdbx_strand_id
1 'polypeptide(L)'
;MTISDSTEVFGGKPVRAYDPAEGLTDAGSTAPRIHIDYDRHEDGQSAVDDLRQLAAHPDARVFCLMGDMHLAPAHLPRALQRAAKKRKLGWQPAPGSVLRVHQNPDQIWFEQAAAGVVDEHDAVALPDGAYALLTASPVVCQQSFLTWLDQVHDGDVEGPHGVEPEAGHRLFSEAVRVLGRALRLPARAALADVRVVGPADLSFFERLVEGGLFTRQELRGIRAHILASESYYIPRARLVYLATLSVNHTAEEASHFLRHHCSKEGIDEPRGLVDAFYCRVLNEAIGFMGSKIVNPKRKGVDLEELAALAGPDPERAPPPPSPLRTHPEARATSTAGHGPALVGEVDATVARYALAHKRMEQGQRVPWLNQVFHSSPGLFNAVTHVLGYLLGERLYYGLVRGVLTDKEARDLYFEPFEEEGAALLKYFELAARVGMLSVPKRG
;
A
#
# COMPACT_ATOMS: atom_id res chain seq x y z
N MET A 1 -10.60 27.50 56.76
CA MET A 1 -11.71 28.09 55.98
C MET A 1 -11.67 27.40 54.62
N THR A 2 -12.21 26.18 54.50
CA THR A 2 -13.53 25.84 53.92
C THR A 2 -13.64 26.09 52.40
N ILE A 3 -13.56 25.00 51.62
CA ILE A 3 -14.44 24.52 50.52
C ILE A 3 -15.15 25.57 49.63
N SER A 4 -14.96 25.51 48.29
CA SER A 4 -15.99 25.02 47.33
C SER A 4 -15.56 25.07 45.85
N ASP A 5 -16.00 24.04 45.13
CA ASP A 5 -15.96 23.77 43.68
C ASP A 5 -16.39 24.91 42.73
N SER A 6 -15.83 24.93 41.52
CA SER A 6 -16.56 24.55 40.30
C SER A 6 -15.70 24.62 39.03
N THR A 7 -15.80 23.53 38.28
CA THR A 7 -15.44 23.22 36.89
C THR A 7 -15.73 24.31 35.85
N GLU A 8 -14.87 24.40 34.83
CA GLU A 8 -15.33 24.31 33.44
C GLU A 8 -14.26 23.69 32.53
N VAL A 9 -14.71 22.70 31.76
CA VAL A 9 -13.97 21.81 30.87
C VAL A 9 -14.27 22.25 29.43
N PHE A 10 -13.24 22.48 28.61
CA PHE A 10 -13.40 22.63 27.16
C PHE A 10 -12.45 21.67 26.42
N GLY A 11 -13.05 20.71 25.70
CA GLY A 11 -12.63 20.41 24.33
C GLY A 11 -12.04 19.04 24.00
N GLY A 12 -11.51 18.27 24.95
CA GLY A 12 -11.04 16.91 24.69
C GLY A 12 -12.14 15.91 25.01
N LYS A 13 -12.81 15.32 24.00
CA LYS A 13 -13.60 14.11 24.29
C LYS A 13 -12.61 13.03 24.74
N PRO A 14 -12.72 12.47 25.95
CA PRO A 14 -12.00 11.27 26.28
C PRO A 14 -12.43 10.19 25.29
N VAL A 15 -11.46 9.50 24.70
CA VAL A 15 -11.72 8.27 23.95
C VAL A 15 -12.48 7.36 24.92
N ARG A 16 -13.74 7.10 24.60
CA ARG A 16 -14.60 6.23 25.43
C ARG A 16 -13.88 4.89 25.53
N ALA A 17 -13.58 4.45 26.75
CA ALA A 17 -13.23 3.04 26.96
C ALA A 17 -14.32 2.22 26.29
N TYR A 18 -13.90 1.27 25.44
CA TYR A 18 -14.83 0.36 24.78
C TYR A 18 -15.69 -0.29 25.86
N ASP A 19 -16.99 0.00 25.84
CA ASP A 19 -17.97 -0.67 26.71
C ASP A 19 -18.42 -1.94 25.98
N PRO A 20 -18.08 -3.13 26.49
CA PRO A 20 -18.46 -4.40 25.86
C PRO A 20 -19.98 -4.56 25.68
N ALA A 21 -20.79 -3.80 26.42
CA ALA A 21 -22.24 -3.86 26.32
C ALA A 21 -22.82 -3.06 25.12
N GLU A 22 -22.12 -2.06 24.60
CA GLU A 22 -22.67 -1.16 23.56
C GLU A 22 -22.59 -1.74 22.13
N GLY A 23 -21.84 -2.82 21.90
CA GLY A 23 -21.75 -3.49 20.60
C GLY A 23 -22.81 -4.58 20.34
N LEU A 24 -23.76 -4.79 21.25
CA LEU A 24 -24.52 -6.05 21.35
C LEU A 24 -26.05 -5.95 21.16
N THR A 25 -26.61 -4.84 20.65
CA THR A 25 -28.08 -4.68 20.62
C THR A 25 -28.81 -5.24 19.41
N ASP A 26 -28.17 -5.95 18.48
CA ASP A 26 -28.89 -6.58 17.37
C ASP A 26 -29.08 -8.10 17.56
N ALA A 27 -30.23 -8.45 18.12
CA ALA A 27 -30.61 -9.82 18.50
C ALA A 27 -31.00 -10.72 17.29
N GLY A 28 -30.72 -10.32 16.05
CA GLY A 28 -31.14 -11.03 14.84
C GLY A 28 -30.04 -11.55 13.90
N SER A 29 -28.76 -11.26 14.16
CA SER A 29 -27.68 -11.61 13.23
C SER A 29 -27.14 -13.03 13.45
N THR A 30 -27.18 -13.86 12.39
CA THR A 30 -26.59 -15.20 12.31
C THR A 30 -25.09 -15.19 11.94
N ALA A 31 -24.48 -14.01 11.79
CA ALA A 31 -23.06 -13.90 11.48
C ALA A 31 -22.20 -14.21 12.73
N PRO A 32 -21.05 -14.90 12.57
CA PRO A 32 -20.13 -15.13 13.68
C PRO A 32 -19.69 -13.78 14.26
N ARG A 33 -19.97 -13.56 15.55
CA ARG A 33 -19.56 -12.35 16.27
C ARG A 33 -18.05 -12.41 16.49
N ILE A 34 -17.31 -11.49 15.87
CA ILE A 34 -15.86 -11.36 16.02
C ILE A 34 -15.61 -10.26 17.06
N HIS A 35 -15.01 -10.64 18.20
CA HIS A 35 -14.45 -9.68 19.15
C HIS A 35 -12.97 -9.48 18.83
N ILE A 36 -12.52 -8.22 18.71
CA ILE A 36 -11.12 -7.86 18.47
C ILE A 36 -10.59 -7.17 19.72
N ASP A 37 -9.68 -7.82 20.41
CA ASP A 37 -8.99 -7.25 21.56
C ASP A 37 -7.53 -6.96 21.25
N TYR A 38 -7.09 -5.76 21.65
CA TYR A 38 -5.70 -5.30 21.60
C TYR A 38 -5.18 -5.24 23.03
N ASP A 39 -4.68 -6.37 23.53
CA ASP A 39 -4.21 -6.40 24.91
C ASP A 39 -2.89 -5.62 25.03
N ARG A 40 -2.94 -4.50 25.75
CA ARG A 40 -1.75 -3.71 26.11
C ARG A 40 -1.13 -4.17 27.43
N HIS A 41 -1.72 -5.16 28.11
CA HIS A 41 -1.21 -5.67 29.37
C HIS A 41 -0.23 -6.82 29.13
N GLU A 42 0.89 -6.80 29.85
CA GLU A 42 1.98 -7.79 29.77
C GLU A 42 1.52 -9.25 30.02
N ASP A 43 0.33 -9.44 30.61
CA ASP A 43 -0.12 -10.72 31.16
C ASP A 43 -1.32 -11.37 30.41
N GLY A 44 -1.88 -10.74 29.38
CA GLY A 44 -3.03 -11.31 28.65
C GLY A 44 -4.37 -11.24 29.41
N GLN A 45 -4.50 -10.28 30.34
CA GLN A 45 -5.63 -10.18 31.25
C GLN A 45 -6.93 -9.81 30.52
N SER A 46 -6.83 -9.02 29.45
CA SER A 46 -7.99 -8.59 28.65
C SER A 46 -8.55 -9.77 27.85
N ALA A 47 -7.67 -10.56 27.24
CA ALA A 47 -8.05 -11.82 26.58
C ALA A 47 -8.69 -12.85 27.54
N VAL A 48 -8.37 -12.81 28.84
CA VAL A 48 -9.04 -13.63 29.86
C VAL A 48 -10.45 -13.15 30.18
N ASP A 49 -10.71 -11.84 30.11
CA ASP A 49 -12.04 -11.29 30.31
C ASP A 49 -12.95 -11.58 29.11
N ASP A 50 -12.40 -11.65 27.89
CA ASP A 50 -13.11 -12.10 26.68
C ASP A 50 -13.58 -13.56 26.75
N LEU A 51 -12.85 -14.42 27.46
CA LEU A 51 -13.30 -15.80 27.70
C LEU A 51 -14.65 -15.88 28.43
N ARG A 52 -15.01 -14.86 29.23
CA ARG A 52 -16.36 -14.79 29.83
C ARG A 52 -17.43 -14.55 28.78
N GLN A 53 -17.15 -13.71 27.79
CA GLN A 53 -18.07 -13.43 26.69
C GLN A 53 -18.27 -14.68 25.81
N LEU A 54 -17.19 -15.43 25.54
CA LEU A 54 -17.26 -16.71 24.83
C LEU A 54 -18.12 -17.76 25.55
N ALA A 55 -18.02 -17.83 26.88
CA ALA A 55 -18.84 -18.75 27.66
C ALA A 55 -20.35 -18.42 27.57
N ALA A 56 -20.71 -17.14 27.40
CA ALA A 56 -22.08 -16.69 27.21
C ALA A 56 -22.59 -16.87 25.76
N HIS A 57 -21.67 -17.00 24.79
CA HIS A 57 -21.97 -17.13 23.37
C HIS A 57 -21.13 -18.24 22.73
N PRO A 58 -21.56 -19.52 22.82
CA PRO A 58 -20.77 -20.67 22.36
C PRO A 58 -20.40 -20.65 20.87
N ASP A 59 -21.20 -19.97 20.05
CA ASP A 59 -20.98 -19.84 18.60
C ASP A 59 -20.09 -18.63 18.24
N ALA A 60 -19.72 -17.80 19.21
CA ALA A 60 -18.86 -16.64 18.98
C ALA A 60 -17.40 -17.05 18.73
N ARG A 61 -16.69 -16.23 17.95
CA ARG A 61 -15.25 -16.40 17.70
C ARG A 61 -14.51 -15.19 18.28
N VAL A 62 -13.50 -15.44 19.10
CA VAL A 62 -12.61 -14.36 19.59
C VAL A 62 -11.36 -14.34 18.74
N PHE A 63 -11.01 -13.14 18.29
CA PHE A 63 -9.77 -12.84 17.60
C PHE A 63 -8.94 -11.92 18.51
N CYS A 64 -7.75 -12.37 18.90
CA CYS A 64 -6.88 -11.63 19.80
C CYS A 64 -5.58 -11.30 19.06
N LEU A 65 -5.22 -10.02 19.00
CA LEU A 65 -3.96 -9.58 18.41
C LEU A 65 -2.94 -9.36 19.52
N MET A 66 -1.83 -10.09 19.47
CA MET A 66 -0.80 -10.10 20.52
C MET A 66 0.60 -10.09 19.92
N GLY A 67 1.58 -9.60 20.68
CA GLY A 67 2.99 -9.73 20.31
C GLY A 67 3.42 -11.20 20.23
N ASP A 68 4.33 -11.51 19.31
CA ASP A 68 4.72 -12.88 18.95
C ASP A 68 5.13 -13.76 20.14
N MET A 69 5.83 -13.20 21.13
CA MET A 69 6.25 -13.95 22.32
C MET A 69 5.07 -14.47 23.15
N HIS A 70 3.93 -13.77 23.15
CA HIS A 70 2.74 -14.20 23.88
C HIS A 70 2.04 -15.39 23.24
N LEU A 71 2.22 -15.60 21.92
CA LEU A 71 1.60 -16.69 21.16
C LEU A 71 2.24 -18.07 21.42
N ALA A 72 3.37 -18.12 22.13
CA ALA A 72 4.03 -19.37 22.49
C ALA A 72 3.07 -20.30 23.26
N PRO A 73 3.03 -21.62 22.99
CA PRO A 73 2.10 -22.56 23.65
C PRO A 73 2.13 -22.51 25.17
N ALA A 74 3.31 -22.23 25.74
CA ALA A 74 3.52 -22.16 27.18
C ALA A 74 3.04 -20.85 27.84
N HIS A 75 2.73 -19.82 27.04
CA HIS A 75 2.37 -18.48 27.49
C HIS A 75 0.85 -18.24 27.43
N LEU A 76 0.36 -17.37 26.53
CA LEU A 76 -1.04 -16.93 26.52
C LEU A 76 -2.03 -18.10 26.37
N PRO A 77 -1.85 -19.06 25.44
CA PRO A 77 -2.78 -20.19 25.33
C PRO A 77 -2.93 -20.97 26.65
N ARG A 78 -1.82 -21.17 27.37
CA ARG A 78 -1.83 -21.85 28.66
C ARG A 78 -2.41 -20.98 29.78
N ALA A 79 -2.15 -19.67 29.75
CA ALA A 79 -2.71 -18.71 30.69
C ALA A 79 -4.24 -18.65 30.56
N LEU A 80 -4.76 -18.58 29.33
CA LEU A 80 -6.18 -18.63 29.01
C LEU A 80 -6.84 -19.92 29.55
N GLN A 81 -6.24 -21.08 29.27
CA GLN A 81 -6.73 -22.37 29.80
C GLN A 81 -6.77 -22.42 31.33
N ARG A 82 -5.71 -21.95 31.98
CA ARG A 82 -5.64 -21.88 33.46
C ARG A 82 -6.69 -20.94 34.02
N ALA A 83 -6.87 -19.76 33.40
CA ALA A 83 -7.81 -18.76 33.85
C ALA A 83 -9.26 -19.24 33.67
N ALA A 84 -9.61 -19.84 32.54
CA ALA A 84 -10.90 -20.47 32.30
C ALA A 84 -11.24 -21.53 33.35
N LYS A 85 -10.28 -22.41 33.65
CA LYS A 85 -10.42 -23.44 34.69
C LYS A 85 -10.63 -22.82 36.07
N LYS A 86 -9.79 -21.84 36.45
CA LYS A 86 -9.87 -21.16 37.76
C LYS A 86 -11.21 -20.44 37.94
N ARG A 87 -11.71 -19.80 36.88
CA ARG A 87 -12.97 -19.04 36.87
C ARG A 87 -14.21 -19.89 36.60
N LYS A 88 -14.07 -21.22 36.44
CA LYS A 88 -15.15 -22.17 36.16
C LYS A 88 -16.03 -21.78 34.97
N LEU A 89 -15.42 -21.22 33.93
CA LEU A 89 -16.14 -20.67 32.77
C LEU A 89 -16.70 -21.74 31.81
N GLY A 90 -16.59 -23.03 32.13
CA GLY A 90 -17.05 -24.12 31.25
C GLY A 90 -16.27 -24.25 29.94
N TRP A 91 -15.37 -23.30 29.62
CA TRP A 91 -14.53 -23.33 28.44
C TRP A 91 -13.48 -24.43 28.57
N GLN A 92 -13.73 -25.54 27.87
CA GLN A 92 -12.77 -26.59 27.59
C GLN A 92 -12.53 -26.62 26.08
N PRO A 93 -11.48 -25.94 25.59
CA PRO A 93 -11.20 -25.92 24.17
C PRO A 93 -10.95 -27.35 23.69
N ALA A 94 -11.72 -27.81 22.71
CA ALA A 94 -11.43 -29.07 22.04
C ALA A 94 -10.03 -29.01 21.42
N PRO A 95 -9.30 -30.13 21.27
CA PRO A 95 -8.06 -30.15 20.52
C PRO A 95 -8.26 -29.50 19.14
N GLY A 96 -7.47 -28.47 18.83
CA GLY A 96 -7.59 -27.69 17.57
C GLY A 96 -8.58 -26.53 17.60
N SER A 97 -9.30 -26.27 18.70
CA SER A 97 -10.23 -25.13 18.78
C SER A 97 -9.54 -23.78 19.02
N VAL A 98 -8.23 -23.78 19.26
CA VAL A 98 -7.40 -22.57 19.36
C VAL A 98 -6.44 -22.57 18.18
N LEU A 99 -6.70 -21.69 17.22
CA LEU A 99 -5.84 -21.46 16.08
C LEU A 99 -4.80 -20.39 16.45
N ARG A 100 -3.52 -20.73 16.30
CA ARG A 100 -2.41 -19.77 16.44
C ARG A 100 -1.94 -19.36 15.06
N VAL A 101 -1.81 -18.06 14.86
CA VAL A 101 -1.38 -17.47 13.60
C VAL A 101 -0.25 -16.49 13.90
N HIS A 102 0.95 -16.80 13.43
CA HIS A 102 2.12 -15.94 13.50
C HIS A 102 2.13 -15.01 12.28
N GLN A 103 2.53 -13.75 12.44
CA GLN A 103 2.64 -12.81 11.33
C GLN A 103 4.10 -12.52 11.03
N ASN A 104 4.52 -12.85 9.81
CA ASN A 104 5.87 -12.65 9.27
C ASN A 104 7.02 -13.17 10.15
N PRO A 105 6.96 -14.40 10.69
CA PRO A 105 8.06 -14.93 11.48
C PRO A 105 9.33 -15.07 10.63
N ASP A 106 10.37 -14.32 10.99
CA ASP A 106 11.63 -14.18 10.24
C ASP A 106 12.21 -15.51 9.77
N GLN A 107 12.35 -16.48 10.69
CA GLN A 107 12.95 -17.77 10.38
C GLN A 107 12.18 -18.51 9.28
N ILE A 108 10.85 -18.62 9.42
CA ILE A 108 10.01 -19.31 8.44
C ILE A 108 10.04 -18.57 7.11
N TRP A 109 10.02 -17.23 7.13
CA TRP A 109 10.13 -16.43 5.92
C TRP A 109 11.43 -16.72 5.17
N PHE A 110 12.59 -16.70 5.85
CA PHE A 110 13.89 -16.98 5.23
C PHE A 110 14.02 -18.42 4.76
N GLU A 111 13.44 -19.39 5.47
CA GLU A 111 13.37 -20.79 5.04
C GLU A 111 12.58 -20.94 3.72
N GLN A 112 11.40 -20.33 3.61
CA GLN A 112 10.62 -20.35 2.37
C GLN A 112 11.32 -19.59 1.23
N ALA A 113 12.00 -18.49 1.54
CA ALA A 113 12.74 -17.69 0.57
C ALA A 113 13.95 -18.45 0.02
N ALA A 114 14.71 -19.14 0.88
CA ALA A 114 15.82 -19.99 0.49
C ALA A 114 15.37 -21.18 -0.38
N ALA A 115 14.15 -21.68 -0.16
CA ALA A 115 13.52 -22.71 -0.99
C ALA A 115 12.93 -22.18 -2.31
N GLY A 116 12.89 -20.86 -2.51
CA GLY A 116 12.35 -20.22 -3.72
C GLY A 116 10.83 -20.24 -3.84
N VAL A 117 10.12 -20.57 -2.75
CA VAL A 117 8.64 -20.74 -2.73
C VAL A 117 7.91 -19.69 -1.91
N VAL A 118 8.62 -18.74 -1.30
CA VAL A 118 8.03 -17.70 -0.43
C VAL A 118 6.94 -16.89 -1.13
N ASP A 119 7.03 -16.69 -2.44
CA ASP A 119 6.06 -15.89 -3.21
C ASP A 119 4.86 -16.71 -3.73
N GLU A 120 4.84 -18.03 -3.50
CA GLU A 120 3.77 -18.90 -3.98
C GLU A 120 2.55 -18.93 -3.04
N HIS A 121 2.77 -18.59 -1.76
CA HIS A 121 1.75 -18.68 -0.73
C HIS A 121 1.90 -17.57 0.31
N ASP A 122 0.78 -17.16 0.90
CA ASP A 122 0.74 -16.19 1.99
C ASP A 122 0.63 -16.85 3.37
N ALA A 123 0.42 -18.16 3.43
CA ALA A 123 0.27 -18.90 4.69
C ALA A 123 1.02 -20.25 4.63
N VAL A 124 1.76 -20.57 5.70
CA VAL A 124 2.47 -21.85 5.89
C VAL A 124 1.89 -22.55 7.11
N ALA A 125 1.48 -23.80 6.98
CA ALA A 125 1.12 -24.63 8.11
C ALA A 125 2.38 -25.09 8.85
N LEU A 126 2.40 -24.94 10.17
CA LEU A 126 3.51 -25.32 11.04
C LEU A 126 3.27 -26.71 11.66
N PRO A 127 4.33 -27.44 12.05
CA PRO A 127 4.21 -28.81 12.58
C PRO A 127 3.34 -28.94 13.84
N ASP A 128 3.18 -27.87 14.60
CA ASP A 128 2.40 -27.82 15.84
C ASP A 128 0.93 -27.38 15.61
N GLY A 129 0.49 -27.35 14.34
CA GLY A 129 -0.86 -26.96 13.93
C GLY A 129 -1.12 -25.45 13.90
N ALA A 130 -0.10 -24.63 14.18
CA ALA A 130 -0.17 -23.18 13.96
C ALA A 130 0.02 -22.85 12.47
N TYR A 131 -0.22 -21.59 12.11
CA TYR A 131 0.06 -21.06 10.78
C TYR A 131 1.01 -19.87 10.88
N ALA A 132 1.88 -19.70 9.89
CA ALA A 132 2.65 -18.49 9.67
C ALA A 132 2.10 -17.76 8.45
N LEU A 133 1.63 -16.53 8.63
CA LEU A 133 1.25 -15.64 7.54
C LEU A 133 2.49 -14.87 7.07
N LEU A 134 2.87 -15.04 5.81
CA LEU A 134 4.06 -14.43 5.18
C LEU A 134 3.63 -13.28 4.25
N THR A 135 2.99 -12.28 4.82
CA THR A 135 2.40 -11.14 4.11
C THR A 135 3.37 -10.00 3.84
N ALA A 136 4.51 -9.96 4.55
CA ALA A 136 5.59 -9.00 4.37
C ALA A 136 6.94 -9.67 4.60
N SER A 137 8.00 -9.11 4.02
CA SER A 137 9.36 -9.54 4.33
C SER A 137 9.82 -8.98 5.69
N PRO A 138 10.74 -9.67 6.38
CA PRO A 138 11.34 -9.16 7.62
C PRO A 138 11.91 -7.74 7.49
N VAL A 139 12.48 -7.42 6.32
CA VAL A 139 13.02 -6.07 6.03
C VAL A 139 11.91 -5.02 6.05
N VAL A 140 10.74 -5.33 5.45
CA VAL A 140 9.59 -4.43 5.47
C VAL A 140 9.03 -4.29 6.88
N CYS A 141 8.94 -5.38 7.65
CA CYS A 141 8.50 -5.34 9.05
C CYS A 141 9.42 -4.45 9.91
N GLN A 142 10.74 -4.61 9.79
CA GLN A 142 11.72 -3.80 10.51
C GLN A 142 11.63 -2.33 10.12
N GLN A 143 11.49 -2.03 8.82
CA GLN A 143 11.34 -0.65 8.37
C GLN A 143 10.04 -0.03 8.87
N SER A 144 8.91 -0.74 8.79
CA SER A 144 7.63 -0.24 9.34
C SER A 144 7.73 0.05 10.83
N PHE A 145 8.47 -0.77 11.58
CA PHE A 145 8.75 -0.51 13.00
C PHE A 145 9.61 0.74 13.21
N LEU A 146 10.68 0.94 12.42
CA LEU A 146 11.49 2.15 12.49
C LEU A 146 10.68 3.41 12.13
N THR A 147 9.88 3.35 11.06
CA THR A 147 8.96 4.45 10.70
C THR A 147 7.97 4.73 11.82
N TRP A 148 7.44 3.70 12.49
CA TRP A 148 6.57 3.87 13.64
C TRP A 148 7.30 4.50 14.84
N LEU A 149 8.53 4.09 15.13
CA LEU A 149 9.33 4.70 16.19
C LEU A 149 9.58 6.19 15.90
N ASP A 150 9.96 6.52 14.66
CA ASP A 150 10.15 7.91 14.24
C ASP A 150 8.86 8.74 14.44
N GLN A 151 7.69 8.18 14.07
CA GLN A 151 6.39 8.83 14.23
C GLN A 151 5.87 8.89 15.67
N VAL A 152 6.22 7.93 16.54
CA VAL A 152 5.78 7.90 17.95
C VAL A 152 6.67 8.77 18.83
N HIS A 153 7.95 8.92 18.48
CA HIS A 153 8.84 9.89 19.13
C HIS A 153 8.46 11.36 18.82
N ASP A 154 7.66 11.62 17.78
CA ASP A 154 7.10 12.96 17.46
C ASP A 154 6.05 13.46 18.48
N GLY A 155 5.69 12.64 19.47
CA GLY A 155 4.79 13.06 20.56
C GLY A 155 5.43 13.94 21.63
N ASP A 156 6.76 13.92 21.80
CA ASP A 156 7.45 14.58 22.92
C ASP A 156 8.83 15.21 22.58
N VAL A 157 9.19 15.39 21.30
CA VAL A 157 10.43 16.11 20.93
C VAL A 157 10.20 17.09 19.77
N GLU A 158 10.77 18.29 19.91
CA GLU A 158 10.79 19.38 18.95
C GLU A 158 11.26 18.93 17.54
N GLY A 159 10.42 19.12 16.53
CA GLY A 159 10.80 19.20 15.11
C GLY A 159 11.30 17.90 14.43
N PRO A 160 11.53 17.93 13.09
CA PRO A 160 11.96 16.78 12.27
C PRO A 160 13.46 16.44 12.51
N HIS A 161 13.84 16.22 13.77
CA HIS A 161 15.23 16.07 14.21
C HIS A 161 15.64 14.60 14.48
N GLY A 162 14.79 13.62 14.18
CA GLY A 162 15.08 12.19 14.37
C GLY A 162 15.50 11.41 13.12
N VAL A 163 15.06 11.83 11.92
CA VAL A 163 15.38 11.11 10.68
C VAL A 163 16.77 11.53 10.20
N GLU A 164 17.72 10.60 10.21
CA GLU A 164 19.05 10.85 9.63
C GLU A 164 18.89 11.36 8.18
N PRO A 165 19.39 12.55 7.83
CA PRO A 165 19.16 13.16 6.52
C PRO A 165 19.53 12.26 5.33
N GLU A 166 20.44 11.30 5.54
CA GLU A 166 20.90 10.35 4.54
C GLU A 166 20.07 9.07 4.43
N ALA A 167 19.16 8.78 5.37
CA ALA A 167 18.40 7.53 5.40
C ALA A 167 17.61 7.30 4.10
N GLY A 168 16.93 8.34 3.60
CA GLY A 168 16.24 8.29 2.31
C GLY A 168 17.17 8.05 1.13
N HIS A 169 18.36 8.69 1.13
CA HIS A 169 19.36 8.49 0.09
C HIS A 169 19.91 7.06 0.08
N ARG A 170 20.19 6.46 1.25
CA ARG A 170 20.66 5.07 1.37
C ARG A 170 19.61 4.09 0.88
N LEU A 171 18.35 4.25 1.31
CA LEU A 171 17.24 3.38 0.89
C LEU A 171 17.02 3.46 -0.64
N PHE A 172 16.99 4.68 -1.19
CA PHE A 172 16.87 4.91 -2.63
C PHE A 172 18.04 4.29 -3.39
N SER A 173 19.26 4.50 -2.91
CA SER A 173 20.46 3.93 -3.53
C SER A 173 20.44 2.41 -3.55
N GLU A 174 19.96 1.77 -2.49
CA GLU A 174 19.84 0.31 -2.47
C GLU A 174 18.75 -0.19 -3.40
N ALA A 175 17.60 0.47 -3.47
CA ALA A 175 16.56 0.13 -4.45
C ALA A 175 17.09 0.22 -5.89
N VAL A 176 17.81 1.30 -6.23
CA VAL A 176 18.45 1.46 -7.55
C VAL A 176 19.49 0.34 -7.82
N ARG A 177 20.26 -0.08 -6.81
CA ARG A 177 21.23 -1.18 -6.97
C ARG A 177 20.56 -2.54 -7.14
N VAL A 178 19.49 -2.82 -6.40
CA VAL A 178 18.70 -4.05 -6.54
C VAL A 178 18.11 -4.12 -7.95
N LEU A 179 17.43 -3.07 -8.41
CA LEU A 179 16.89 -2.96 -9.77
C LEU A 179 18.00 -3.07 -10.83
N GLY A 180 19.12 -2.39 -10.59
CA GLY A 180 20.33 -2.44 -11.43
C GLY A 180 20.87 -3.85 -11.62
N ARG A 181 20.95 -4.63 -10.54
CA ARG A 181 21.39 -6.03 -10.59
C ARG A 181 20.35 -6.92 -11.27
N ALA A 182 19.09 -6.82 -10.87
CA ALA A 182 18.00 -7.67 -11.35
C ALA A 182 17.77 -7.51 -12.86
N LEU A 183 17.74 -6.27 -13.36
CA LEU A 183 17.40 -5.95 -14.74
C LEU A 183 18.62 -5.52 -15.58
N ARG A 184 19.83 -5.61 -15.03
CA ARG A 184 21.08 -5.19 -15.68
C ARG A 184 21.05 -3.74 -16.17
N LEU A 185 20.51 -2.86 -15.34
CA LEU A 185 20.40 -1.41 -15.59
C LEU A 185 21.66 -0.66 -15.10
N PRO A 186 21.99 0.52 -15.67
CA PRO A 186 23.21 1.27 -15.36
C PRO A 186 23.16 2.02 -14.00
N ALA A 187 22.91 1.30 -12.90
CA ALA A 187 22.70 1.87 -11.56
C ALA A 187 23.81 2.82 -11.10
N ARG A 188 25.08 2.51 -11.35
CA ARG A 188 26.21 3.37 -10.93
C ARG A 188 26.18 4.74 -11.63
N ALA A 189 25.91 4.77 -12.93
CA ALA A 189 25.83 6.01 -13.69
C ALA A 189 24.58 6.81 -13.27
N ALA A 190 23.46 6.12 -13.05
CA ALA A 190 22.22 6.72 -12.59
C ALA A 190 22.39 7.42 -11.24
N LEU A 191 22.97 6.75 -10.24
CA LEU A 191 23.14 7.33 -8.89
C LEU A 191 24.05 8.56 -8.84
N ALA A 192 24.96 8.73 -9.80
CA ALA A 192 25.80 9.93 -9.88
C ALA A 192 25.02 11.18 -10.31
N ASP A 193 23.79 11.00 -10.78
CA ASP A 193 23.04 11.99 -11.55
C ASP A 193 21.61 12.15 -11.01
N VAL A 194 21.47 11.98 -9.68
CA VAL A 194 20.20 12.12 -8.96
C VAL A 194 20.43 12.70 -7.58
N ARG A 195 19.53 13.59 -7.17
CA ARG A 195 19.44 14.08 -5.80
C ARG A 195 18.25 13.46 -5.11
N VAL A 196 18.42 13.02 -3.87
CA VAL A 196 17.34 12.48 -3.04
C VAL A 196 17.11 13.41 -1.87
N VAL A 197 15.85 13.79 -1.63
CA VAL A 197 15.43 14.63 -0.52
C VAL A 197 14.25 13.98 0.21
N GLY A 198 14.21 14.14 1.52
CA GLY A 198 13.14 13.62 2.38
C GLY A 198 12.30 14.75 2.98
N PRO A 199 11.31 14.42 3.84
CA PRO A 199 10.44 15.41 4.47
C PRO A 199 11.19 16.36 5.42
N ALA A 200 12.36 15.96 5.92
CA ALA A 200 13.20 16.77 6.79
C ALA A 200 13.97 17.90 6.06
N ASP A 201 14.14 17.82 4.73
CA ASP A 201 14.82 18.87 3.94
C ASP A 201 13.81 19.63 3.08
N LEU A 202 13.02 20.53 3.67
CA LEU A 202 12.09 21.39 2.93
C LEU A 202 12.78 22.52 2.15
N SER A 203 14.04 22.83 2.48
CA SER A 203 14.84 23.87 1.80
C SER A 203 15.09 23.54 0.32
N PHE A 204 14.84 22.30 -0.11
CA PHE A 204 14.88 21.95 -1.53
C PHE A 204 13.87 22.71 -2.37
N PHE A 205 12.70 23.01 -1.80
CA PHE A 205 11.65 23.71 -2.53
C PHE A 205 12.08 25.15 -2.82
N GLU A 206 12.74 25.81 -1.87
CA GLU A 206 13.35 27.14 -2.06
C GLU A 206 14.37 27.10 -3.20
N ARG A 207 15.25 26.09 -3.23
CA ARG A 207 16.21 25.89 -4.33
C ARG A 207 15.53 25.67 -5.68
N LEU A 208 14.40 24.97 -5.74
CA LEU A 208 13.63 24.80 -6.97
C LEU A 208 13.03 26.13 -7.46
N VAL A 209 12.57 26.97 -6.53
CA VAL A 209 12.04 28.32 -6.83
C VAL A 209 13.17 29.22 -7.34
N GLU A 210 14.32 29.24 -6.66
CA GLU A 210 15.47 30.07 -7.02
C GLU A 210 16.14 29.64 -8.33
N GLY A 211 16.14 28.34 -8.62
CA GLY A 211 16.78 27.78 -9.81
C GLY A 211 16.10 28.17 -11.13
N GLY A 212 14.87 28.71 -11.09
CA GLY A 212 14.18 29.23 -12.28
C GLY A 212 13.79 28.18 -13.34
N LEU A 213 13.94 26.88 -13.03
CA LEU A 213 13.64 25.76 -13.94
C LEU A 213 12.15 25.49 -14.14
N PHE A 214 11.30 26.06 -13.28
CA PHE A 214 9.88 25.77 -13.23
C PHE A 214 9.05 27.06 -13.24
N THR A 215 7.93 27.01 -13.94
CA THR A 215 6.90 28.05 -13.90
C THR A 215 6.19 28.08 -12.54
N ARG A 216 5.54 29.20 -12.21
CA ARG A 216 4.71 29.31 -11.00
C ARG A 216 3.56 28.30 -10.93
N GLN A 217 3.08 27.81 -12.07
CA GLN A 217 2.04 26.79 -12.11
C GLN A 217 2.62 25.41 -11.76
N GLU A 218 3.78 25.07 -12.31
CA GLU A 218 4.47 23.81 -12.01
C GLU A 218 4.92 23.76 -10.55
N LEU A 219 5.47 24.85 -10.01
CA LEU A 219 5.83 24.94 -8.59
C LEU A 219 4.62 24.76 -7.67
N ARG A 220 3.44 25.27 -8.05
CA ARG A 220 2.18 25.01 -7.32
C ARG A 220 1.78 23.55 -7.40
N GLY A 221 1.96 22.91 -8.55
CA GLY A 221 1.74 21.47 -8.71
C GLY A 221 2.67 20.64 -7.83
N ILE A 222 3.98 20.89 -7.88
CA ILE A 222 4.98 20.23 -7.03
C ILE A 222 4.64 20.41 -5.55
N ARG A 223 4.26 21.63 -5.13
CA ARG A 223 3.84 21.90 -3.75
C ARG A 223 2.59 21.10 -3.37
N ALA A 224 1.61 20.98 -4.26
CA ALA A 224 0.41 20.18 -4.00
C ALA A 224 0.73 18.70 -3.77
N HIS A 225 1.63 18.12 -4.59
CA HIS A 225 2.10 16.74 -4.41
C HIS A 225 2.83 16.54 -3.06
N ILE A 226 3.70 17.47 -2.67
CA ILE A 226 4.39 17.43 -1.37
C ILE A 226 3.37 17.47 -0.22
N LEU A 227 2.39 18.38 -0.29
CA LEU A 227 1.36 18.51 0.74
C LEU A 227 0.41 17.29 0.79
N ALA A 228 0.26 16.57 -0.33
CA ALA A 228 -0.47 15.30 -0.39
C ALA A 228 0.34 14.12 0.18
N SER A 229 1.56 14.34 0.67
CA SER A 229 2.47 13.29 1.17
C SER A 229 2.81 12.23 0.10
N GLU A 230 2.83 12.63 -1.16
CA GLU A 230 3.19 11.76 -2.28
C GLU A 230 4.72 11.80 -2.49
N SER A 231 5.32 10.61 -2.64
CA SER A 231 6.70 10.54 -3.15
C SER A 231 6.67 10.75 -4.65
N TYR A 232 7.67 11.43 -5.19
CA TYR A 232 7.67 11.81 -6.60
C TYR A 232 9.07 12.13 -7.13
N TYR A 233 9.39 11.60 -8.29
CA TYR A 233 10.56 11.99 -9.09
C TYR A 233 10.26 13.19 -9.97
N ILE A 234 11.05 14.25 -9.84
CA ILE A 234 11.01 15.48 -10.65
C ILE A 234 12.10 15.39 -11.74
N PRO A 235 11.75 15.06 -12.99
CA PRO A 235 12.75 14.75 -14.01
C PRO A 235 13.66 15.92 -14.37
N ARG A 236 13.10 17.13 -14.57
CA ARG A 236 13.88 18.35 -14.93
C ARG A 236 14.91 18.74 -13.86
N ALA A 237 14.60 18.48 -12.59
CA ALA A 237 15.50 18.77 -11.48
C ALA A 237 16.41 17.59 -11.12
N ARG A 238 16.20 16.43 -11.75
CA ARG A 238 16.84 15.14 -11.42
C ARG A 238 16.79 14.86 -9.92
N LEU A 239 15.63 15.12 -9.34
CA LEU A 239 15.41 15.13 -7.90
C LEU A 239 14.28 14.17 -7.54
N VAL A 240 14.52 13.29 -6.58
CA VAL A 240 13.52 12.41 -5.99
C VAL A 240 13.14 12.96 -4.63
N TYR A 241 11.86 13.26 -4.45
CA TYR A 241 11.28 13.58 -3.15
C TYR A 241 10.62 12.32 -2.58
N LEU A 242 11.10 11.89 -1.42
CA LEU A 242 10.50 10.78 -0.67
C LEU A 242 9.69 11.35 0.48
N ALA A 243 8.36 11.28 0.39
CA ALA A 243 7.47 11.74 1.47
C ALA A 243 7.55 10.84 2.70
N THR A 244 7.83 9.55 2.50
CA THR A 244 7.98 8.54 3.55
C THR A 244 9.19 7.66 3.24
N LEU A 245 9.84 7.13 4.29
CA LEU A 245 10.90 6.13 4.14
C LEU A 245 10.31 4.73 3.94
N SER A 246 9.34 4.56 3.05
CA SER A 246 8.75 3.25 2.70
C SER A 246 9.61 2.55 1.63
N VAL A 247 9.97 1.28 1.82
CA VAL A 247 10.66 0.44 0.81
C VAL A 247 9.87 0.44 -0.49
N ASN A 248 8.54 0.29 -0.42
CA ASN A 248 7.69 0.18 -1.60
C ASN A 248 7.73 1.46 -2.44
N HIS A 249 7.48 2.61 -1.81
CA HIS A 249 7.45 3.90 -2.51
C HIS A 249 8.84 4.27 -3.02
N THR A 250 9.87 4.04 -2.20
CA THR A 250 11.25 4.31 -2.59
C THR A 250 11.67 3.44 -3.78
N ALA A 251 11.26 2.18 -3.83
CA ALA A 251 11.55 1.28 -4.95
C ALA A 251 10.80 1.64 -6.23
N GLU A 252 9.58 2.13 -6.10
CA GLU A 252 8.78 2.64 -7.22
C GLU A 252 9.39 3.92 -7.80
N GLU A 253 9.74 4.90 -6.96
CA GLU A 253 10.43 6.12 -7.40
C GLU A 253 11.81 5.81 -8.00
N ALA A 254 12.54 4.85 -7.43
CA ALA A 254 13.79 4.36 -8.02
C ALA A 254 13.58 3.77 -9.42
N SER A 255 12.46 3.07 -9.63
CA SER A 255 12.08 2.51 -10.92
C SER A 255 11.72 3.61 -11.93
N HIS A 256 10.91 4.59 -11.55
CA HIS A 256 10.60 5.75 -12.39
C HIS A 256 11.84 6.55 -12.76
N PHE A 257 12.71 6.81 -11.80
CA PHE A 257 13.99 7.46 -12.02
C PHE A 257 14.86 6.68 -13.01
N LEU A 258 15.02 5.37 -12.81
CA LEU A 258 15.83 4.53 -13.69
C LEU A 258 15.26 4.49 -15.11
N ARG A 259 13.93 4.42 -15.25
CA ARG A 259 13.28 4.48 -16.57
C ARG A 259 13.62 5.79 -17.26
N HIS A 260 13.41 6.93 -16.62
CA HIS A 260 13.74 8.23 -17.21
C HIS A 260 15.23 8.35 -17.56
N HIS A 261 16.12 7.89 -16.67
CA HIS A 261 17.57 7.89 -16.92
C HIS A 261 17.96 7.03 -18.13
N CYS A 262 17.31 5.88 -18.33
CA CYS A 262 17.63 4.94 -19.41
C CYS A 262 16.98 5.30 -20.74
N SER A 263 15.71 5.72 -20.73
CA SER A 263 14.97 6.07 -21.94
C SER A 263 15.39 7.42 -22.53
N LYS A 264 15.93 8.31 -21.69
CA LYS A 264 16.23 9.71 -22.04
C LYS A 264 15.01 10.46 -22.59
N GLU A 265 13.82 10.01 -22.21
CA GLU A 265 12.55 10.59 -22.64
C GLU A 265 12.53 12.10 -22.39
N GLY A 266 12.23 12.87 -23.44
CA GLY A 266 12.08 14.33 -23.36
C GLY A 266 10.88 14.72 -22.48
N ILE A 267 11.06 15.74 -21.63
CA ILE A 267 10.04 16.19 -20.67
C ILE A 267 9.19 17.35 -21.25
N ASP A 268 9.64 17.93 -22.35
CA ASP A 268 9.13 19.21 -22.85
C ASP A 268 8.24 19.10 -24.09
N GLU A 269 8.18 17.93 -24.73
CA GLU A 269 7.34 17.73 -25.91
C GLU A 269 5.92 17.30 -25.49
N PRO A 270 4.89 18.09 -25.84
CA PRO A 270 3.51 17.74 -25.51
C PRO A 270 3.05 16.53 -26.32
N ARG A 271 2.55 15.50 -25.63
CA ARG A 271 1.97 14.30 -26.23
C ARG A 271 0.48 14.48 -26.49
N GLY A 272 -0.04 13.77 -27.50
CA GLY A 272 -1.50 13.61 -27.65
C GLY A 272 -2.11 12.96 -26.41
N LEU A 273 -3.37 13.28 -26.09
CA LEU A 273 -4.00 12.85 -24.81
C LEU A 273 -4.03 11.33 -24.62
N VAL A 274 -4.21 10.57 -25.72
CA VAL A 274 -4.20 9.11 -25.68
C VAL A 274 -2.78 8.60 -25.36
N ASP A 275 -1.76 9.12 -26.03
CA ASP A 275 -0.38 8.73 -25.75
C ASP A 275 0.07 9.17 -24.36
N ALA A 276 -0.33 10.36 -23.90
CA ALA A 276 -0.08 10.80 -22.54
C ALA A 276 -0.70 9.82 -21.52
N PHE A 277 -1.91 9.34 -21.78
CA PHE A 277 -2.59 8.36 -20.93
C PHE A 277 -1.82 7.04 -20.87
N TYR A 278 -1.52 6.43 -22.02
CA TYR A 278 -0.86 5.12 -22.05
C TYR A 278 0.62 5.18 -21.67
N CYS A 279 1.34 6.26 -21.98
CA CYS A 279 2.69 6.49 -21.48
C CYS A 279 2.68 6.53 -19.96
N ARG A 280 1.71 7.22 -19.34
CA ARG A 280 1.58 7.25 -17.89
C ARG A 280 1.22 5.87 -17.33
N VAL A 281 0.25 5.16 -17.90
CA VAL A 281 -0.09 3.78 -17.47
C VAL A 281 1.14 2.86 -17.51
N LEU A 282 1.93 2.92 -18.59
CA LEU A 282 3.15 2.13 -18.73
C LEU A 282 4.22 2.56 -17.71
N ASN A 283 4.38 3.87 -17.48
CA ASN A 283 5.31 4.38 -16.48
C ASN A 283 4.96 3.86 -15.08
N GLU A 284 3.68 3.94 -14.69
CA GLU A 284 3.15 3.39 -13.42
C GLU A 284 3.29 1.87 -13.34
N ALA A 285 3.08 1.14 -14.45
CA ALA A 285 3.30 -0.30 -14.51
C ALA A 285 4.76 -0.70 -14.29
N ILE A 286 5.70 0.03 -14.90
CA ILE A 286 7.15 -0.15 -14.71
C ILE A 286 7.55 0.23 -13.27
N GLY A 287 6.98 1.29 -12.72
CA GLY A 287 7.13 1.70 -11.33
C GLY A 287 6.75 0.58 -10.36
N PHE A 288 5.53 0.08 -10.51
CA PHE A 288 4.99 -0.99 -9.66
C PHE A 288 5.77 -2.31 -9.84
N MET A 289 6.06 -2.73 -11.07
CA MET A 289 6.88 -3.92 -11.35
C MET A 289 8.25 -3.82 -10.67
N GLY A 290 8.93 -2.68 -10.79
CA GLY A 290 10.21 -2.43 -10.13
C GLY A 290 10.11 -2.54 -8.61
N SER A 291 9.06 -1.99 -8.02
CA SER A 291 8.85 -2.11 -6.59
C SER A 291 8.58 -3.55 -6.12
N LYS A 292 7.96 -4.40 -6.95
CA LYS A 292 7.80 -5.84 -6.68
C LYS A 292 9.12 -6.60 -6.78
N ILE A 293 10.03 -6.20 -7.67
CA ILE A 293 11.38 -6.77 -7.73
C ILE A 293 12.14 -6.50 -6.42
N VAL A 294 11.94 -5.34 -5.80
CA VAL A 294 12.55 -5.00 -4.50
C VAL A 294 11.81 -5.66 -3.33
N ASN A 295 10.48 -5.65 -3.36
CA ASN A 295 9.63 -6.29 -2.36
C ASN A 295 8.59 -7.22 -3.04
N PRO A 296 8.94 -8.50 -3.24
CA PRO A 296 8.05 -9.48 -3.86
C PRO A 296 6.69 -9.64 -3.20
N LYS A 297 6.58 -9.33 -1.90
CA LYS A 297 5.32 -9.39 -1.14
C LYS A 297 4.47 -8.13 -1.23
N ARG A 298 4.90 -7.08 -1.94
CA ARG A 298 4.05 -5.90 -2.19
C ARG A 298 2.75 -6.34 -2.87
N LYS A 299 1.62 -5.84 -2.35
CA LYS A 299 0.30 -6.13 -2.91
C LYS A 299 -0.09 -5.03 -3.93
N GLY A 300 -0.69 -5.43 -5.05
CA GLY A 300 -1.15 -4.52 -6.11
C GLY A 300 -2.53 -3.91 -5.88
N VAL A 301 -3.32 -3.80 -6.94
CA VAL A 301 -4.75 -3.46 -6.85
C VAL A 301 -5.56 -4.71 -7.12
N ASP A 302 -6.55 -5.00 -6.27
CA ASP A 302 -7.43 -6.16 -6.47
C ASP A 302 -8.66 -5.78 -7.32
N LEU A 303 -8.94 -6.56 -8.36
CA LEU A 303 -10.11 -6.36 -9.22
C LEU A 303 -11.44 -6.61 -8.47
N GLU A 304 -11.46 -7.52 -7.51
CA GLU A 304 -12.64 -7.81 -6.69
C GLU A 304 -12.93 -6.62 -5.74
N GLU A 305 -11.90 -6.05 -5.12
CA GLU A 305 -12.01 -4.83 -4.31
C GLU A 305 -12.49 -3.64 -5.16
N LEU A 306 -11.93 -3.46 -6.37
CA LEU A 306 -12.40 -2.42 -7.31
C LEU A 306 -13.86 -2.62 -7.70
N ALA A 307 -14.28 -3.86 -7.97
CA ALA A 307 -15.66 -4.17 -8.29
C ALA A 307 -16.60 -3.85 -7.12
N ALA A 308 -16.21 -4.18 -5.88
CA ALA A 308 -16.96 -3.83 -4.69
C ALA A 308 -17.09 -2.31 -4.50
N LEU A 309 -16.00 -1.56 -4.73
CA LEU A 309 -15.97 -0.09 -4.64
C LEU A 309 -16.81 0.60 -5.72
N ALA A 310 -16.84 0.04 -6.94
CA ALA A 310 -17.62 0.58 -8.05
C ALA A 310 -19.14 0.52 -7.81
N GLY A 311 -19.60 -0.34 -6.90
CA GLY A 311 -21.02 -0.53 -6.59
C GLY A 311 -21.74 -1.46 -7.58
N PRO A 312 -23.10 -1.50 -7.55
CA PRO A 312 -23.88 -2.48 -8.30
C PRO A 312 -23.63 -2.42 -9.80
N ASP A 313 -23.69 -3.60 -10.41
CA ASP A 313 -23.30 -3.97 -11.76
C ASP A 313 -22.90 -2.80 -12.69
N PRO A 314 -21.61 -2.64 -12.98
CA PRO A 314 -21.14 -1.62 -13.92
C PRO A 314 -21.70 -1.82 -15.34
N GLU A 315 -22.44 -2.90 -15.64
CA GLU A 315 -23.23 -3.07 -16.87
C GLU A 315 -24.48 -2.17 -16.94
N ARG A 316 -25.06 -1.78 -15.80
CA ARG A 316 -26.28 -0.93 -15.74
C ARG A 316 -26.05 0.46 -15.16
N ALA A 317 -24.86 0.70 -14.60
CA ALA A 317 -24.53 2.00 -14.05
C ALA A 317 -24.44 3.07 -15.17
N PRO A 318 -25.06 4.25 -15.00
CA PRO A 318 -24.87 5.35 -15.93
C PRO A 318 -23.38 5.73 -15.98
N PRO A 319 -22.90 6.29 -17.12
CA PRO A 319 -21.53 6.76 -17.20
C PRO A 319 -21.24 7.71 -16.03
N PRO A 320 -20.01 7.70 -15.48
CA PRO A 320 -19.64 8.64 -14.44
C PRO A 320 -19.96 10.08 -14.91
N PRO A 321 -20.44 10.95 -14.01
CA PRO A 321 -20.79 12.32 -14.37
C PRO A 321 -19.60 12.99 -15.06
N SER A 322 -19.85 13.78 -16.11
CA SER A 322 -18.78 14.42 -16.86
C SER A 322 -17.86 15.20 -15.93
N PRO A 323 -16.53 15.09 -16.11
CA PRO A 323 -15.51 15.63 -15.18
C PRO A 323 -15.52 17.16 -15.05
N LEU A 324 -16.34 17.86 -15.84
CA LEU A 324 -16.48 19.31 -15.85
C LEU A 324 -17.41 19.86 -14.74
N ARG A 325 -17.94 19.04 -13.82
CA ARG A 325 -18.99 19.46 -12.87
C ARG A 325 -18.79 19.12 -11.38
N THR A 326 -17.57 18.85 -10.91
CA THR A 326 -17.32 18.70 -9.47
C THR A 326 -16.49 19.85 -8.92
N HIS A 327 -17.10 20.65 -8.03
CA HIS A 327 -16.46 21.68 -7.23
C HIS A 327 -15.36 21.08 -6.32
N PRO A 328 -14.27 21.82 -6.04
CA PRO A 328 -13.13 21.33 -5.28
C PRO A 328 -13.34 21.52 -3.77
N GLU A 329 -14.26 20.78 -3.14
CA GLU A 329 -14.37 20.75 -1.68
C GLU A 329 -14.80 19.36 -1.18
N ALA A 330 -13.88 18.38 -1.25
CA ALA A 330 -14.00 17.17 -0.44
C ALA A 330 -13.25 17.42 0.88
N ARG A 331 -14.04 17.63 1.94
CA ARG A 331 -13.58 17.80 3.31
C ARG A 331 -12.73 16.60 3.76
N ALA A 332 -11.54 16.89 4.25
CA ALA A 332 -10.80 16.01 5.14
C ALA A 332 -11.61 15.80 6.42
N THR A 333 -12.28 14.66 6.55
CA THR A 333 -12.75 14.15 7.84
C THR A 333 -11.92 12.93 8.18
N SER A 334 -10.85 13.17 8.95
CA SER A 334 -10.01 12.13 9.52
C SER A 334 -10.68 11.53 10.75
N THR A 335 -10.89 10.23 10.76
CA THR A 335 -10.96 9.44 12.00
C THR A 335 -10.22 8.12 11.81
N ALA A 336 -9.01 8.09 12.37
CA ALA A 336 -8.22 6.97 12.92
C ALA A 336 -8.33 5.57 12.29
N GLY A 337 -7.21 5.10 11.71
CA GLY A 337 -6.94 3.70 11.38
C GLY A 337 -5.74 3.57 10.43
N HIS A 338 -4.52 3.55 10.98
CA HIS A 338 -3.27 3.66 10.23
C HIS A 338 -2.86 2.33 9.55
N GLY A 339 -3.12 2.22 8.25
CA GLY A 339 -2.34 1.42 7.30
C GLY A 339 -1.56 2.36 6.36
N PRO A 340 -0.59 1.87 5.57
CA PRO A 340 0.22 2.73 4.71
C PRO A 340 -0.69 3.43 3.69
N ALA A 341 -0.82 4.74 3.85
CA ALA A 341 -1.55 5.62 2.96
C ALA A 341 -0.85 5.67 1.60
N LEU A 342 -1.27 4.81 0.66
CA LEU A 342 -1.08 5.03 -0.78
C LEU A 342 -2.16 4.33 -1.63
N VAL A 343 -3.38 4.37 -1.09
CA VAL A 343 -4.58 4.46 -1.91
C VAL A 343 -5.09 5.86 -1.58
N GLY A 344 -4.76 6.88 -2.39
CA GLY A 344 -5.65 8.05 -2.42
C GLY A 344 -7.01 7.46 -2.72
N GLU A 345 -7.94 7.52 -1.76
CA GLU A 345 -9.14 6.66 -1.70
C GLU A 345 -9.64 6.38 -3.11
N VAL A 346 -9.42 5.15 -3.61
CA VAL A 346 -9.89 4.77 -4.94
C VAL A 346 -11.39 4.83 -4.85
N ASP A 347 -11.93 5.95 -5.31
CA ASP A 347 -13.34 6.20 -5.22
C ASP A 347 -14.06 5.36 -6.29
N ALA A 348 -15.37 5.29 -6.16
CA ALA A 348 -16.20 4.56 -7.11
C ALA A 348 -16.02 5.05 -8.56
N THR A 349 -15.58 6.29 -8.79
CA THR A 349 -15.36 6.85 -10.13
C THR A 349 -14.09 6.29 -10.76
N VAL A 350 -12.97 6.29 -10.03
CA VAL A 350 -11.70 5.69 -10.46
C VAL A 350 -11.90 4.20 -10.73
N ALA A 351 -12.56 3.48 -9.82
CA ALA A 351 -12.85 2.07 -9.98
C ALA A 351 -13.67 1.77 -11.24
N ARG A 352 -14.70 2.59 -11.52
CA ARG A 352 -15.52 2.45 -12.74
C ARG A 352 -14.72 2.66 -14.03
N TYR A 353 -13.84 3.66 -14.09
CA TYR A 353 -12.98 3.88 -15.25
C TYR A 353 -11.98 2.74 -15.44
N ALA A 354 -11.36 2.26 -14.36
CA ALA A 354 -10.43 1.14 -14.42
C ALA A 354 -11.11 -0.15 -14.92
N LEU A 355 -12.28 -0.51 -14.36
CA LEU A 355 -13.05 -1.69 -14.77
C LEU A 355 -13.56 -1.56 -16.22
N ALA A 356 -14.01 -0.38 -16.62
CA ALA A 356 -14.39 -0.10 -18.01
C ALA A 356 -13.22 -0.30 -18.98
N HIS A 357 -12.02 0.11 -18.59
CA HIS A 357 -10.82 -0.12 -19.37
C HIS A 357 -10.48 -1.62 -19.45
N LYS A 358 -10.56 -2.37 -18.34
CA LYS A 358 -10.39 -3.84 -18.35
C LYS A 358 -11.38 -4.55 -19.29
N ARG A 359 -12.60 -4.06 -19.42
CA ARG A 359 -13.60 -4.57 -20.38
C ARG A 359 -13.21 -4.29 -21.82
N MET A 360 -12.68 -3.09 -22.09
CA MET A 360 -12.16 -2.73 -23.40
C MET A 360 -10.97 -3.63 -23.81
N GLU A 361 -10.10 -4.01 -22.87
CA GLU A 361 -9.05 -5.01 -23.14
C GLU A 361 -9.60 -6.36 -23.61
N GLN A 362 -10.82 -6.72 -23.20
CA GLN A 362 -11.52 -7.95 -23.60
C GLN A 362 -12.32 -7.78 -24.90
N GLY A 363 -12.15 -6.65 -25.61
CA GLY A 363 -12.86 -6.35 -26.86
C GLY A 363 -14.27 -5.78 -26.68
N GLN A 364 -14.70 -5.48 -25.44
CA GLN A 364 -15.99 -4.84 -25.22
C GLN A 364 -15.93 -3.36 -25.59
N ARG A 365 -16.96 -2.87 -26.27
CA ARG A 365 -17.06 -1.44 -26.61
C ARG A 365 -17.55 -0.65 -25.39
N VAL A 366 -16.74 0.30 -24.92
CA VAL A 366 -17.12 1.22 -23.83
C VAL A 366 -17.05 2.68 -24.34
N PRO A 367 -18.12 3.22 -24.95
CA PRO A 367 -18.07 4.49 -25.69
C PRO A 367 -17.67 5.72 -24.86
N TRP A 368 -17.92 5.69 -23.55
CA TRP A 368 -17.65 6.81 -22.65
C TRP A 368 -16.25 6.77 -22.02
N LEU A 369 -15.46 5.71 -22.24
CA LEU A 369 -14.14 5.55 -21.64
C LEU A 369 -13.18 6.68 -22.05
N ASN A 370 -13.31 7.20 -23.28
CA ASN A 370 -12.53 8.31 -23.80
C ASN A 370 -12.69 9.63 -23.01
N GLN A 371 -13.72 9.74 -22.16
CA GLN A 371 -13.90 10.90 -21.29
C GLN A 371 -12.77 11.04 -20.27
N VAL A 372 -12.09 9.93 -19.90
CA VAL A 372 -10.94 9.96 -18.99
C VAL A 372 -9.76 10.76 -19.57
N PHE A 373 -9.59 10.77 -20.89
CA PHE A 373 -8.51 11.52 -21.54
C PHE A 373 -8.65 13.04 -21.37
N HIS A 374 -9.87 13.50 -21.10
CA HIS A 374 -10.23 14.90 -20.93
C HIS A 374 -10.64 15.24 -19.49
N SER A 375 -10.39 14.34 -18.55
CA SER A 375 -10.79 14.54 -17.15
C SER A 375 -9.89 15.53 -16.42
N SER A 376 -10.23 15.83 -15.17
CA SER A 376 -9.32 16.55 -14.28
C SER A 376 -7.98 15.81 -14.15
N PRO A 377 -6.86 16.53 -13.92
CA PRO A 377 -5.55 15.89 -13.72
C PRO A 377 -5.56 14.85 -12.59
N GLY A 378 -6.31 15.11 -11.51
CA GLY A 378 -6.46 14.16 -10.40
C GLY A 378 -7.11 12.83 -10.82
N LEU A 379 -8.23 12.89 -11.53
CA LEU A 379 -8.90 11.67 -12.01
C LEU A 379 -8.06 10.93 -13.06
N PHE A 380 -7.42 11.67 -13.97
CA PHE A 380 -6.52 11.12 -14.98
C PHE A 380 -5.35 10.36 -14.31
N ASN A 381 -4.71 10.99 -13.32
CA ASN A 381 -3.59 10.39 -12.59
C ASN A 381 -4.04 9.16 -11.78
N ALA A 382 -5.18 9.23 -11.09
CA ALA A 382 -5.69 8.12 -10.30
C ALA A 382 -6.04 6.89 -11.16
N VAL A 383 -6.71 7.09 -12.32
CA VAL A 383 -7.05 5.98 -13.23
C VAL A 383 -5.80 5.39 -13.85
N THR A 384 -4.87 6.21 -14.34
CA THR A 384 -3.63 5.71 -14.95
C THR A 384 -2.76 4.95 -13.95
N HIS A 385 -2.73 5.40 -12.69
CA HIS A 385 -2.05 4.71 -11.59
C HIS A 385 -2.65 3.32 -11.30
N VAL A 386 -3.98 3.23 -11.13
CA VAL A 386 -4.68 1.94 -10.91
C VAL A 386 -4.44 0.97 -12.07
N LEU A 387 -4.58 1.42 -13.31
CA LEU A 387 -4.32 0.59 -14.49
C LEU A 387 -2.86 0.17 -14.60
N GLY A 388 -1.94 1.08 -14.25
CA GLY A 388 -0.51 0.80 -14.16
C GLY A 388 -0.23 -0.31 -13.17
N TYR A 389 -0.79 -0.25 -11.95
CA TYR A 389 -0.59 -1.28 -10.93
C TYR A 389 -1.13 -2.64 -11.34
N LEU A 390 -2.33 -2.66 -11.94
CA LEU A 390 -2.94 -3.89 -12.46
C LEU A 390 -2.10 -4.54 -13.56
N LEU A 391 -1.45 -3.75 -14.41
CA LEU A 391 -0.53 -4.27 -15.43
C LEU A 391 0.81 -4.66 -14.80
N GLY A 392 1.43 -3.79 -14.00
CA GLY A 392 2.74 -3.98 -13.38
C GLY A 392 2.82 -5.21 -12.49
N GLU A 393 1.74 -5.53 -11.76
CA GLU A 393 1.65 -6.77 -10.99
C GLU A 393 1.74 -8.01 -11.90
N ARG A 394 1.02 -7.99 -13.02
CA ARG A 394 1.08 -9.07 -14.01
C ARG A 394 2.41 -9.13 -14.75
N LEU A 395 3.05 -7.98 -15.01
CA LEU A 395 4.40 -7.94 -15.57
C LEU A 395 5.41 -8.61 -14.64
N TYR A 396 5.34 -8.32 -13.34
CA TYR A 396 6.20 -8.98 -12.34
C TYR A 396 6.02 -10.50 -12.35
N TYR A 397 4.78 -11.01 -12.25
CA TYR A 397 4.56 -12.46 -12.30
C TYR A 397 4.87 -13.05 -13.67
N GLY A 398 4.74 -12.29 -14.74
CA GLY A 398 5.19 -12.67 -16.08
C GLY A 398 6.70 -12.87 -16.14
N LEU A 399 7.47 -12.00 -15.48
CA LEU A 399 8.92 -12.14 -15.35
C LEU A 399 9.29 -13.38 -14.51
N VAL A 400 8.71 -13.52 -13.31
CA VAL A 400 8.98 -14.65 -12.41
C VAL A 400 8.67 -16.01 -13.06
N ARG A 401 7.62 -16.06 -13.89
CA ARG A 401 7.18 -17.30 -14.58
C ARG A 401 7.79 -17.48 -15.97
N GLY A 402 8.67 -16.59 -16.41
CA GLY A 402 9.33 -16.67 -17.71
C GLY A 402 8.43 -16.40 -18.93
N VAL A 403 7.25 -15.82 -18.75
CA VAL A 403 6.41 -15.29 -19.86
C VAL A 403 7.01 -14.00 -20.43
N LEU A 404 7.67 -13.22 -19.57
CA LEU A 404 8.53 -12.12 -19.94
C LEU A 404 9.96 -12.49 -19.59
N THR A 405 10.88 -12.24 -20.51
CA THR A 405 12.32 -12.42 -20.27
C THR A 405 12.91 -11.21 -19.54
N ASP A 406 14.04 -11.40 -18.85
CA ASP A 406 14.81 -10.29 -18.25
C ASP A 406 15.13 -9.19 -19.27
N LYS A 407 15.40 -9.57 -20.53
CA LYS A 407 15.67 -8.63 -21.61
C LYS A 407 14.44 -7.78 -21.92
N GLU A 408 13.27 -8.39 -22.04
CA GLU A 408 12.04 -7.65 -22.32
C GLU A 408 11.67 -6.72 -21.16
N ALA A 409 11.77 -7.19 -19.92
CA ALA A 409 11.55 -6.36 -18.74
C ALA A 409 12.54 -5.18 -18.67
N ARG A 410 13.81 -5.42 -19.03
CA ARG A 410 14.84 -4.39 -19.16
C ARG A 410 14.52 -3.39 -20.28
N ASP A 411 14.11 -3.86 -21.45
CA ASP A 411 13.87 -3.02 -22.63
C ASP A 411 12.80 -1.95 -22.35
N LEU A 412 11.80 -2.26 -21.49
CA LEU A 412 10.81 -1.28 -21.03
C LEU A 412 11.40 -0.04 -20.34
N TYR A 413 12.58 -0.17 -19.69
CA TYR A 413 13.28 0.97 -19.08
C TYR A 413 13.96 1.86 -20.12
N PHE A 414 14.27 1.33 -21.31
CA PHE A 414 14.96 2.05 -22.37
C PHE A 414 13.98 2.63 -23.41
N GLU A 415 12.69 2.30 -23.34
CA GLU A 415 11.71 2.69 -24.35
C GLU A 415 11.05 4.06 -24.00
N PRO A 416 11.28 5.11 -24.81
CA PRO A 416 10.73 6.44 -24.55
C PRO A 416 9.31 6.64 -25.10
N PHE A 417 8.82 5.71 -25.93
CA PHE A 417 7.50 5.77 -26.58
C PHE A 417 7.25 7.07 -27.35
N GLU A 418 8.24 7.58 -28.11
CA GLU A 418 8.15 8.88 -28.80
C GLU A 418 7.17 8.88 -29.97
N GLU A 419 7.03 7.75 -30.68
CA GLU A 419 6.13 7.65 -31.83
C GLU A 419 4.65 7.67 -31.39
N GLU A 420 3.81 8.40 -32.13
CA GLU A 420 2.36 8.48 -31.88
C GLU A 420 1.73 7.08 -31.90
N GLY A 421 0.98 6.76 -30.84
CA GLY A 421 0.34 5.44 -30.66
C GLY A 421 1.27 4.33 -30.17
N ALA A 422 2.59 4.53 -30.03
CA ALA A 422 3.51 3.48 -29.61
C ALA A 422 3.20 2.97 -28.19
N ALA A 423 2.89 3.88 -27.27
CA ALA A 423 2.53 3.53 -25.89
C ALA A 423 1.21 2.74 -25.82
N LEU A 424 0.22 3.14 -26.63
CA LEU A 424 -1.05 2.41 -26.76
C LEU A 424 -0.81 0.97 -27.23
N LEU A 425 -0.05 0.80 -28.32
CA LEU A 425 0.25 -0.52 -28.88
C LEU A 425 1.03 -1.38 -27.89
N LYS A 426 2.07 -0.82 -27.24
CA LYS A 426 2.86 -1.54 -26.23
C LYS A 426 2.00 -1.98 -25.06
N TYR A 427 1.11 -1.11 -24.57
CA TYR A 427 0.21 -1.46 -23.48
C TYR A 427 -0.64 -2.69 -23.83
N PHE A 428 -1.30 -2.69 -24.99
CA PHE A 428 -2.16 -3.82 -25.39
C PHE A 428 -1.36 -5.08 -25.71
N GLU A 429 -0.16 -4.96 -26.28
CA GLU A 429 0.78 -6.07 -26.47
C GLU A 429 1.07 -6.75 -25.12
N LEU A 430 1.50 -5.97 -24.12
CA LEU A 430 1.81 -6.48 -22.79
C LEU A 430 0.57 -7.07 -22.11
N ALA A 431 -0.54 -6.32 -22.09
CA ALA A 431 -1.79 -6.75 -21.45
C ALA A 431 -2.31 -8.08 -22.03
N ALA A 432 -2.22 -8.27 -23.35
CA ALA A 432 -2.58 -9.54 -23.98
C ALA A 432 -1.63 -10.68 -23.57
N ARG A 433 -0.32 -10.43 -23.53
CA ARG A 433 0.70 -11.43 -23.17
C ARG A 433 0.58 -11.90 -21.72
N VAL A 434 0.35 -10.99 -20.78
CA VAL A 434 0.27 -11.31 -19.34
C VAL A 434 -1.16 -11.49 -18.83
N GLY A 435 -2.17 -11.30 -19.68
CA GLY A 435 -3.58 -11.30 -19.28
C GLY A 435 -4.10 -12.63 -18.75
N MET A 436 -3.54 -13.75 -19.22
CA MET A 436 -3.92 -15.10 -18.77
C MET A 436 -3.17 -15.57 -17.51
N LEU A 437 -2.23 -14.77 -16.98
CA LEU A 437 -1.49 -15.14 -15.78
C LEU A 437 -2.39 -15.06 -14.55
N SER A 438 -2.50 -16.18 -13.84
CA SER A 438 -3.09 -16.20 -12.50
C SER A 438 -2.16 -15.46 -11.54
N VAL A 439 -2.61 -14.31 -11.03
CA VAL A 439 -1.96 -13.65 -9.90
C VAL A 439 -2.38 -14.38 -8.62
N PRO A 440 -1.48 -14.61 -7.63
CA PRO A 440 -1.86 -15.18 -6.34
C PRO A 440 -3.04 -14.43 -5.74
N LYS A 441 -4.09 -15.17 -5.35
CA LYS A 441 -5.26 -14.58 -4.69
C LYS A 441 -4.85 -14.05 -3.32
N ARG A 442 -5.37 -12.87 -2.95
CA ARG A 442 -5.23 -12.36 -1.59
C ARG A 442 -5.99 -13.29 -0.64
N GLY A 443 -5.28 -13.85 0.33
CA GLY A 443 -5.86 -14.62 1.44
C GLY A 443 -6.43 -13.74 2.53
#